data_AF-A0A804HI42-F1
#
_entry.id   AF-A0A804HI42-F1
#
_cell.length_a   1.000
_cell.length_b   1.000
_cell.length_c   1.000
_cell.angle_alpha   90.00
_cell.angle_beta   90.00
_cell.angle_gamma   90.00
#
_symmetry.space_group_name_H-M   'P 1'
#
loop_
_entity.id
_entity.type
_entity.pdbx_description
1 polymer ?
#
loop_
_entity_poly.entity_id
_entity_poly.type
_entity_poly.pdbx_seq_one_letter_code
_entity_poly.pdbx_strand_id
1 'polypeptide(L)'
;MNPPEGAAEEGGAADSDVDAFFRTGSFRNDGLKASDVLPILKEKVAFVSGGRDKRGGPILTFPARSNHDRIRQEDLRKLVTYLASVPSEDVCKRGFTVIIDMR
;
A
#
# COMPACT_ATOMS: atom_id res chain seq x y z
N MET A 1 -12.43 -38.26 35.94
CA MET A 1 -11.70 -37.84 34.73
C MET A 1 -12.32 -36.53 34.28
N ASN A 2 -11.58 -35.44 34.37
CA ASN A 2 -12.01 -34.15 33.80
C ASN A 2 -11.71 -34.14 32.29
N PRO A 3 -12.55 -33.48 31.47
CA PRO A 3 -12.20 -33.17 30.09
C PRO A 3 -11.17 -32.02 30.04
N PRO A 4 -10.31 -31.96 29.01
CA PRO A 4 -9.39 -30.84 28.83
C PRO A 4 -10.08 -29.62 28.21
N GLU A 5 -9.61 -28.46 28.67
CA GLU A 5 -10.02 -27.10 28.34
C GLU A 5 -9.62 -26.66 26.91
N GLY A 6 -10.47 -25.76 26.38
CA GLY A 6 -10.22 -24.64 25.48
C GLY A 6 -8.95 -24.54 24.61
N ALA A 7 -9.18 -24.20 23.34
CA ALA A 7 -8.41 -23.17 22.66
C ALA A 7 -9.33 -22.41 21.69
N ALA A 8 -9.50 -21.12 21.97
CA ALA A 8 -10.04 -20.13 21.05
C ALA A 8 -9.04 -19.85 19.92
N GLU A 9 -9.52 -19.35 18.79
CA GLU A 9 -9.10 -18.05 18.25
C GLU A 9 -9.84 -17.76 16.95
N GLU A 10 -10.37 -16.54 16.87
CA GLU A 10 -11.11 -15.96 15.76
C GLU A 10 -10.27 -15.98 14.47
N GLY A 11 -10.68 -16.81 13.51
CA GLY A 11 -10.26 -16.64 12.12
C GLY A 11 -10.99 -15.43 11.51
N GLY A 12 -10.53 -14.22 11.81
CA GLY A 12 -10.93 -13.03 11.08
C GLY A 12 -10.66 -13.26 9.58
N ALA A 13 -11.73 -13.28 8.78
CA ALA A 13 -11.64 -13.50 7.35
C ALA A 13 -10.63 -12.52 6.75
N ALA A 14 -9.52 -13.04 6.20
CA ALA A 14 -8.60 -12.24 5.42
C ALA A 14 -9.39 -11.64 4.26
N ASP A 15 -9.50 -10.31 4.24
CA ASP A 15 -10.21 -9.56 3.20
C ASP A 15 -9.60 -9.94 1.84
N SER A 16 -10.34 -10.74 1.07
CA SER A 16 -9.88 -11.34 -0.19
C SER A 16 -9.45 -10.28 -1.20
N ASP A 17 -9.94 -9.05 -1.05
CA ASP A 17 -9.58 -7.89 -1.87
C ASP A 17 -8.16 -7.38 -1.56
N VAL A 18 -7.74 -7.43 -0.30
CA VAL A 18 -6.39 -7.08 0.14
C VAL A 18 -5.41 -8.13 -0.36
N ASP A 19 -5.80 -9.40 -0.24
CA ASP A 19 -4.99 -10.55 -0.62
C ASP A 19 -4.80 -10.63 -2.16
N ALA A 20 -5.79 -10.21 -2.93
CA ALA A 20 -5.68 -10.03 -4.38
C ALA A 20 -4.72 -8.89 -4.76
N PHE A 21 -4.60 -7.86 -3.93
CA PHE A 21 -3.67 -6.74 -4.11
C PHE A 21 -2.21 -7.17 -3.91
N PHE A 22 -1.95 -8.10 -2.97
CA PHE A 22 -0.61 -8.61 -2.65
C PHE A 22 -0.18 -9.84 -3.44
N ARG A 23 -1.10 -10.51 -4.16
CA ARG A 23 -0.77 -11.54 -5.16
C ARG A 23 -0.15 -10.91 -6.41
N THR A 24 1.10 -10.48 -6.20
CA THR A 24 2.20 -10.30 -7.15
C THR A 24 1.95 -11.01 -8.48
N GLY A 25 1.49 -10.26 -9.48
CA GLY A 25 1.29 -10.79 -10.84
C GLY A 25 0.20 -10.07 -11.63
N SER A 26 -0.76 -9.44 -10.97
CA SER A 26 -1.76 -8.57 -11.62
C SER A 26 -1.59 -7.13 -11.16
N PHE A 27 -0.41 -6.53 -11.36
CA PHE A 27 -0.29 -5.07 -11.46
C PHE A 27 -0.93 -4.59 -12.76
N ARG A 28 -2.20 -4.93 -12.99
CA ARG A 28 -3.02 -4.28 -13.99
C ARG A 28 -3.29 -2.90 -13.41
N ASN A 29 -2.37 -2.00 -13.68
CA ASN A 29 -2.55 -0.59 -13.35
C ASN A 29 -3.57 0.02 -14.33
N ASP A 30 -4.74 -0.62 -14.50
CA ASP A 30 -5.85 -0.48 -15.49
C ASP A 30 -5.77 0.70 -16.48
N GLY A 31 -4.63 0.87 -17.17
CA GLY A 31 -4.35 2.07 -17.96
C GLY A 31 -4.23 3.39 -17.17
N LEU A 32 -4.15 3.36 -15.83
CA LEU A 32 -3.97 4.51 -14.95
C LEU A 32 -2.64 5.21 -15.24
N LYS A 33 -2.72 6.50 -15.53
CA LYS A 33 -1.58 7.35 -15.90
C LYS A 33 -1.30 8.37 -14.81
N ALA A 34 -0.10 8.95 -14.89
CA ALA A 34 0.29 10.07 -14.05
C ALA A 34 -0.73 11.22 -14.12
N SER A 35 -1.33 11.47 -15.30
CA SER A 35 -2.35 12.50 -15.52
C SER A 35 -3.58 12.31 -14.63
N ASP A 36 -3.95 11.06 -14.34
CA ASP A 36 -5.20 10.71 -13.66
C ASP A 36 -5.07 10.93 -12.14
N VAL A 37 -3.84 10.92 -11.63
CA VAL A 37 -3.51 11.16 -10.21
C VAL A 37 -2.69 12.44 -10.00
N LEU A 38 -2.45 13.21 -11.06
CA LEU A 38 -1.59 14.39 -11.04
C LEU A 38 -1.99 15.42 -9.97
N PRO A 39 -3.30 15.73 -9.75
CA PRO A 39 -3.70 16.67 -8.71
C PRO A 39 -3.20 16.25 -7.33
N ILE A 40 -3.37 14.97 -6.99
CA ILE A 40 -3.01 14.40 -5.69
C ILE A 40 -1.48 14.32 -5.53
N LEU A 41 -0.77 13.98 -6.61
CA LEU A 41 0.69 13.97 -6.63
C LEU A 41 1.27 15.37 -6.34
N LYS A 42 0.66 16.43 -6.87
CA LYS A 42 1.09 17.82 -6.63
C LYS A 42 0.92 18.23 -5.17
N GLU A 43 -0.07 17.68 -4.48
CA GLU A 43 -0.28 17.90 -3.04
C GLU A 43 0.69 17.12 -2.15
N LYS A 44 1.51 16.22 -2.73
CA LYS A 44 2.51 15.41 -2.03
C LYS A 44 1.92 14.56 -0.91
N VAL A 45 0.70 14.05 -1.12
CA VAL A 45 0.01 13.14 -0.18
C VAL A 45 0.84 11.88 0.12
N ALA A 46 1.48 11.33 -0.91
CA ALA A 46 2.42 10.22 -0.77
C ALA A 46 3.47 10.26 -1.88
N PHE A 47 4.62 9.65 -1.63
CA PHE A 47 5.66 9.50 -2.64
C PHE A 47 6.49 8.23 -2.40
N VAL A 48 7.01 7.64 -3.49
CA VAL A 48 8.06 6.62 -3.37
C VAL A 48 9.37 7.34 -3.14
N SER A 49 9.99 7.07 -1.99
CA SER A 49 11.31 7.63 -1.70
C SER A 49 12.40 6.95 -2.54
N GLY A 50 13.52 7.64 -2.77
CA GLY A 50 14.65 7.06 -3.53
C GLY A 50 15.40 5.94 -2.79
N GLY A 51 15.12 5.76 -1.49
CA GLY A 51 15.75 4.73 -0.66
C GLY A 51 15.14 3.34 -0.83
N ARG A 52 15.84 2.34 -0.30
CA ARG A 52 15.37 0.95 -0.17
C ARG A 52 15.45 0.51 1.28
N ASP A 53 14.55 -0.38 1.69
CA ASP A 53 14.68 -1.04 3.00
C ASP A 53 15.82 -2.08 3.01
N LYS A 54 16.03 -2.74 4.15
CA LYS A 54 17.11 -3.75 4.31
C LYS A 54 16.99 -4.96 3.37
N ARG A 55 15.80 -5.24 2.83
CA ARG A 55 15.52 -6.35 1.90
C ARG A 55 15.65 -5.91 0.43
N GLY A 56 15.89 -4.62 0.20
CA GLY A 56 15.87 -3.99 -1.12
C GLY A 56 14.47 -3.58 -1.58
N GLY A 57 13.47 -3.59 -0.68
CA GLY A 57 12.10 -3.19 -0.98
C GLY A 57 11.95 -1.68 -1.18
N PRO A 58 11.03 -1.22 -2.06
CA PRO A 58 10.69 0.19 -2.20
C PRO A 58 10.08 0.75 -0.90
N ILE A 59 10.32 2.03 -0.65
CA ILE A 59 9.77 2.73 0.51
C ILE A 59 8.74 3.75 0.02
N LEU A 60 7.47 3.55 0.39
CA LEU A 60 6.36 4.49 0.15
C LEU A 60 6.16 5.34 1.42
N THR A 61 6.16 6.66 1.28
CA THR A 61 6.10 7.60 2.40
C THR A 61 4.88 8.50 2.33
N PHE A 62 4.16 8.59 3.43
CA PHE A 62 3.11 9.58 3.71
C PHE A 62 3.68 10.60 4.72
N PRO A 63 4.01 11.83 4.31
CA PRO A 63 4.66 12.82 5.16
C PRO A 63 3.69 13.47 6.16
N ALA A 64 4.21 13.97 7.29
CA ALA A 64 3.41 14.74 8.25
C ALA A 64 2.75 15.94 7.58
N ARG A 65 1.44 16.12 7.85
CA ARG A 65 0.60 17.19 7.30
C ARG A 65 0.63 17.28 5.79
N SER A 66 0.17 16.22 5.13
CA SER A 66 -0.49 16.39 3.84
C SER A 66 -1.98 16.67 4.12
N ASN A 67 -2.70 17.33 3.21
CA ASN A 67 -4.17 17.46 3.30
C ASN A 67 -4.89 16.09 3.14
N HIS A 68 -4.25 14.98 3.51
CA HIS A 68 -4.74 13.62 3.32
C HIS A 68 -6.05 13.34 4.04
N ASP A 69 -6.38 14.05 5.12
CA ASP A 69 -7.72 13.93 5.74
C ASP A 69 -8.85 14.34 4.77
N ARG A 70 -8.54 15.16 3.76
CA ARG A 70 -9.48 15.64 2.74
C ARG A 70 -9.45 14.80 1.47
N ILE A 71 -8.55 13.82 1.36
CA ILE A 71 -8.48 12.98 0.17
C ILE A 71 -9.65 11.98 0.16
N ARG A 72 -10.27 11.79 -0.99
CA ARG A 72 -11.28 10.75 -1.17
C ARG A 72 -10.58 9.38 -1.16
N GLN A 73 -11.22 8.36 -0.58
CA GLN A 73 -10.64 7.01 -0.54
C GLN A 73 -10.33 6.46 -1.94
N GLU A 74 -11.16 6.77 -2.93
CA GLU A 74 -10.95 6.38 -4.33
C GLU A 74 -9.66 6.99 -4.93
N ASP A 75 -9.39 8.24 -4.58
CA ASP A 75 -8.23 9.00 -5.04
C ASP A 75 -6.95 8.52 -4.35
N LEU A 76 -7.04 8.22 -3.05
CA LEU A 76 -5.97 7.57 -2.31
C LEU A 76 -5.64 6.20 -2.89
N ARG A 77 -6.66 5.38 -3.19
CA ARG A 77 -6.46 4.06 -3.81
C ARG A 77 -5.76 4.19 -5.15
N LYS A 78 -6.20 5.10 -6.03
CA LYS A 78 -5.54 5.36 -7.32
C LYS A 78 -4.09 5.82 -7.14
N LEU A 79 -3.84 6.73 -6.20
CA LEU A 79 -2.49 7.22 -5.89
C LEU A 79 -1.58 6.05 -5.47
N VAL A 80 -2.02 5.22 -4.53
CA VAL A 80 -1.25 4.07 -4.05
C VAL A 80 -1.01 3.06 -5.17
N THR A 81 -2.03 2.73 -5.98
CA THR A 81 -1.87 1.84 -7.14
C THR A 81 -0.84 2.40 -8.12
N TYR A 82 -0.93 3.69 -8.45
CA TYR A 82 0.01 4.33 -9.36
C TYR A 82 1.44 4.31 -8.81
N LEU A 83 1.64 4.75 -7.56
CA LEU A 83 2.97 4.79 -6.93
C LEU A 83 3.57 3.38 -6.77
N ALA A 84 2.75 2.38 -6.45
CA ALA A 84 3.19 0.99 -6.35
C ALA A 84 3.58 0.37 -7.71
N SER A 85 3.13 0.94 -8.83
CA SER A 85 3.52 0.49 -10.16
C SER A 85 4.82 1.14 -10.68
N VAL A 86 5.37 2.15 -10.00
CA VAL A 86 6.57 2.86 -10.47
C VAL A 86 7.84 2.00 -10.32
N PRO A 87 8.09 1.31 -9.19
CA PRO A 87 9.20 0.38 -9.10
C PRO A 87 9.03 -0.81 -10.06
N SER A 88 10.15 -1.41 -10.48
CA SER A 88 10.09 -2.62 -11.29
C SER A 88 9.47 -3.79 -10.52
N GLU A 89 8.82 -4.70 -11.25
CA GLU A 89 8.12 -5.86 -10.68
C GLU A 89 9.01 -6.72 -9.78
N ASP A 90 10.28 -6.95 -10.18
CA ASP A 90 11.25 -7.71 -9.38
C ASP A 90 11.60 -7.06 -8.05
N VAL A 91 11.46 -5.74 -7.97
CA VAL A 91 11.62 -5.01 -6.72
C VAL A 91 10.35 -5.08 -5.89
N CYS A 92 9.17 -4.99 -6.52
CA CYS A 92 7.88 -5.14 -5.84
C CYS A 92 7.70 -6.53 -5.18
N LYS A 93 8.30 -7.59 -5.74
CA LYS A 93 8.36 -8.94 -5.12
C LYS A 93 8.97 -8.96 -3.71
N ARG A 94 9.78 -7.95 -3.37
CA ARG A 94 10.39 -7.80 -2.04
C ARG A 94 9.40 -7.21 -1.03
N GLY A 95 8.19 -6.83 -1.46
CA GLY A 95 7.22 -6.11 -0.65
C GLY A 95 7.63 -4.65 -0.44
N PHE A 96 6.69 -3.86 0.05
CA PHE A 96 6.89 -2.43 0.31
C PHE A 96 7.11 -2.20 1.81
N THR A 97 7.97 -1.26 2.14
CA THR A 97 7.96 -0.62 3.46
C THR A 97 7.14 0.68 3.34
N VAL A 98 6.16 0.85 4.22
CA VAL A 98 5.32 2.07 4.25
C VAL A 98 5.66 2.87 5.50
N ILE A 99 5.99 4.15 5.31
CA ILE A 99 6.21 5.10 6.40
C ILE A 99 5.01 6.03 6.45
N ILE A 100 4.35 6.09 7.61
CA ILE A 100 3.25 7.01 7.87
C ILE A 100 3.68 7.94 9.00
N ASP A 101 3.90 9.19 8.65
CA ASP A 101 4.31 10.21 9.60
C ASP A 101 3.07 10.89 10.20
N MET A 102 2.71 10.45 11.41
CA MET A 102 1.49 10.83 12.15
C MET A 102 1.67 12.07 13.05
N ARG A 103 2.77 12.82 12.92
CA ARG A 103 3.09 13.98 13.76
C ARG A 103 2.25 15.21 13.40
#